data_AF-A0A662G4G8-F1
#
_entry.id   AF-A0A662G4G8-F1
#
_cell.length_a   1.000
_cell.length_b   1.000
_cell.length_c   1.000
_cell.angle_alpha   90.00
_cell.angle_beta   90.00
_cell.angle_gamma   90.00
#
_symmetry.space_group_name_H-M   'P 1'
#
loop_
_entity.id
_entity.type
_entity.pdbx_description
1 polymer ?
#
loop_
_entity_poly.entity_id
_entity_poly.type
_entity_poly.pdbx_seq_one_letter_code
_entity_poly.pdbx_strand_id
1 'polypeptide(L)' 'MEKCRIGLAQVHSLLGNVRDNLDKHLAHIERARSLGIDILAFPELSLAGYLLRD' A
#
# COMPACT_ATOMS: atom_id res chain seq x y z
N MET A 1 -9.79 -25.43 -5.14
CA MET A 1 -9.01 -24.20 -4.94
C MET A 1 -9.79 -23.31 -4.01
N GLU A 2 -9.18 -22.83 -2.93
CA GLU A 2 -9.80 -21.85 -2.04
C GLU A 2 -9.87 -20.48 -2.73
N LYS A 3 -10.89 -19.68 -2.41
CA LYS A 3 -11.01 -18.30 -2.92
C LYS A 3 -10.02 -17.43 -2.17
N CYS A 4 -9.18 -16.69 -2.90
CA CYS A 4 -8.27 -15.68 -2.35
C CYS A 4 -8.73 -14.30 -2.84
N ARG A 5 -8.86 -13.36 -1.90
CA ARG A 5 -9.32 -12.00 -2.16
C ARG A 5 -8.15 -11.03 -2.08
N ILE A 6 -7.84 -10.43 -3.22
CA ILE A 6 -6.68 -9.55 -3.39
C ILE A 6 -7.14 -8.09 -3.42
N GLY A 7 -6.51 -7.24 -2.62
CA GLY A 7 -6.66 -5.79 -2.62
C GLY A 7 -5.48 -5.10 -3.28
N LEU A 8 -5.77 -4.06 -4.06
CA LEU A 8 -4.76 -3.19 -4.67
C LEU A 8 -4.86 -1.82 -4.00
N ALA A 9 -3.86 -1.47 -3.18
CA ALA A 9 -3.81 -0.19 -2.50
C ALA A 9 -3.33 0.89 -3.48
N GLN A 10 -4.26 1.68 -4.02
CA GLN A 10 -3.90 2.84 -4.81
C GLN A 10 -3.55 4.00 -3.88
N VAL A 11 -2.25 4.28 -3.71
CA VAL A 11 -1.73 5.27 -2.76
C VAL A 11 -0.83 6.29 -3.43
N HIS A 12 -0.93 7.55 -2.99
CA HIS A 12 0.03 8.58 -3.34
C HIS A 12 1.14 8.65 -2.28
N SER A 13 2.36 8.31 -2.69
CA SER A 13 3.54 8.26 -1.83
C SER A 13 4.33 9.56 -1.95
N LEU A 14 4.81 10.07 -0.82
CA LEU A 14 5.64 11.27 -0.75
C LEU A 14 7.11 10.88 -0.87
N LEU A 15 7.86 11.50 -1.78
CA LEU A 15 9.27 11.19 -2.00
C LEU A 15 10.11 11.49 -0.75
N GLY A 16 10.82 10.48 -0.25
CA GLY A 16 11.71 10.53 0.90
C GLY A 16 11.01 10.57 2.27
N ASN A 17 9.69 10.81 2.32
CA ASN A 17 8.96 10.88 3.59
C ASN A 17 8.39 9.51 3.99
N VAL A 18 9.26 8.67 4.54
CA VAL A 18 8.93 7.30 4.96
C VAL A 18 7.85 7.26 6.03
N ARG A 19 7.84 8.22 6.97
CA ARG A 19 6.88 8.21 8.09
C ARG A 19 5.45 8.42 7.60
N ASP A 20 5.21 9.44 6.78
CA ASP A 20 3.87 9.70 6.25
C ASP A 20 3.40 8.57 5.32
N ASN A 21 4.32 7.98 4.55
CA ASN A 21 4.00 6.84 3.71
C ASN A 21 3.66 5.61 4.56
N LEU A 22 4.39 5.33 5.63
CA LEU A 22 4.11 4.26 6.57
C LEU A 22 2.72 4.43 7.20
N ASP A 23 2.38 5.63 7.66
CA ASP A 23 1.07 5.90 8.27
C ASP A 23 -0.08 5.62 7.28
N LYS A 24 0.10 5.98 6.01
CA LYS A 24 -0.86 5.60 4.94
C LYS A 24 -0.93 4.08 4.76
N HIS A 25 0.20 3.38 4.70
CA HIS A 25 0.21 1.92 4.54
C HIS A 25 -0.53 1.22 5.69
N LEU A 26 -0.29 1.66 6.93
CA LEU A 26 -0.97 1.14 8.10
C LEU A 26 -2.48 1.36 8.03
N ALA A 27 -2.94 2.54 7.61
CA ALA A 27 -4.36 2.81 7.42
C ALA A 27 -4.99 1.90 6.34
N HIS A 28 -4.27 1.63 5.24
CA HIS A 28 -4.73 0.73 4.19
C HIS A 28 -4.75 -0.74 4.64
N ILE A 29 -3.78 -1.18 5.45
CA ILE A 29 -3.75 -2.52 6.04
C ILE A 29 -4.96 -2.72 6.97
N GLU A 30 -5.24 -1.76 7.84
CA GLU A 30 -6.40 -1.82 8.74
C GLU A 30 -7.73 -1.87 7.96
N ARG A 31 -7.85 -1.10 6.87
CA ARG A 31 -9.01 -1.18 5.96
C ARG A 31 -9.09 -2.52 5.23
N ALA A 32 -7.97 -3.08 4.77
CA ALA A 32 -7.96 -4.37 4.09
C ALA A 32 -8.39 -5.49 5.04
N ARG A 33 -7.94 -5.45 6.31
CA ARG A 33 -8.38 -6.36 7.36
C ARG A 33 -9.89 -6.28 7.58
N SER A 34 -10.46 -5.07 7.70
CA SER A 34 -11.90 -4.91 7.90
C SER A 34 -12.75 -5.36 6.70
N LEU A 35 -12.17 -5.38 5.50
CA LEU A 35 -12.80 -5.87 4.29
C LEU A 35 -12.60 -7.37 4.05
N GLY A 36 -11.82 -8.08 4.86
CA GLY A 36 -11.50 -9.50 4.66
C GLY A 36 -10.69 -9.74 3.39
N ILE A 37 -9.66 -8.93 3.17
CA ILE A 37 -8.68 -9.10 2.10
C ILE A 37 -7.54 -10.00 2.60
N ASP A 38 -7.17 -11.00 1.80
CA ASP A 38 -6.12 -11.98 2.13
C ASP A 38 -4.73 -11.47 1.74
N ILE A 39 -4.63 -10.73 0.63
CA ILE A 39 -3.38 -10.15 0.12
C ILE A 39 -3.62 -8.70 -0.26
N LEU A 40 -2.87 -7.77 0.31
CA LEU A 40 -2.88 -6.36 -0.07
C LEU A 40 -1.56 -6.01 -0.75
N ALA A 41 -1.63 -5.58 -2.02
CA ALA A 41 -0.46 -5.11 -2.76
C ALA A 41 -0.38 -3.58 -2.75
N PHE A 42 0.83 -3.06 -2.67
CA PHE A 42 1.14 -1.63 -2.76
C PHE A 42 1.98 -1.34 -4.01
N PRO A 43 2.00 -0.09 -4.51
CA PRO A 43 2.86 0.30 -5.62
C PRO A 43 4.35 0.12 -5.28
N GLU A 44 5.17 -0.04 -6.31
CA GLU A 44 6.63 -0.10 -6.16
C GLU A 44 7.17 1.12 -5.42
N LEU A 45 8.12 0.90 -4.50
CA LEU A 45 8.77 1.92 -3.68
C LEU A 45 7.81 2.85 -2.92
N SER A 46 6.55 2.49 -2.74
CA SER A 46 5.53 3.31 -2.08
C SER A 46 5.85 3.70 -0.63
N LEU A 47 6.74 2.97 0.04
CA LEU A 47 7.22 3.36 1.36
C LEU A 47 8.22 4.54 1.31
N ALA A 48 9.13 4.55 0.33
CA ALA A 48 10.12 5.62 0.16
C ALA A 48 9.64 6.74 -0.79
N GLY A 49 8.59 6.47 -1.57
CA GLY A 49 8.22 7.27 -2.73
C GLY A 49 9.10 6.94 -3.94
N TYR A 50 8.50 7.03 -5.12
CA TYR A 50 9.17 6.84 -6.40
C TYR A 50 9.24 8.17 -7.15
N LEU A 51 10.42 8.50 -7.69
CA LEU A 51 10.60 9.62 -8.60
C LEU A 51 11.16 9.06 -9.90
N LEU A 52 10.42 9.23 -10.99
CA LEU A 52 10.98 9.05 -12.34
C LEU A 52 12.05 10.12 -12.52
N ARG A 53 13.30 9.69 -12.70
CA ARG A 53 14.37 10.52 -13.21
C ARG A 53 14.71 10.00 -14.61
N ASP A 54 14.87 10.94 -15.53
CA ASP A 54 15.26 10.68 -16.91
C ASP A 54 16.68 10.09 -17.00
#